data_AF-A0A5B0SI46-F1
#
_entry.id   AF-A0A5B0SI46-F1
#
_cell.length_a   1.000
_cell.length_b   1.000
_cell.length_c   1.000
_cell.angle_alpha   90.00
_cell.angle_beta   90.00
_cell.angle_gamma   90.00
#
_symmetry.space_group_name_H-M   'P 1'
#
loop_
_entity.id
_entity.type
_entity.pdbx_description
1 polymer ?
#
loop_
_entity_poly.entity_id
_entity_poly.type
_entity_poly.pdbx_seq_one_letter_code
_entity_poly.pdbx_strand_id
1 'polypeptide(L)'
;MVQTQILTSLKIPVANIAAVVMFGNPYFRAGLPQNKCDAKSGAGVAVAISPKLPESLVDLVCDCCAAGDMICQTVGSMVTHLEYGDKFGNLTSEFVIQKLKAKLAVTHEKS
;
A
#
# COMPACT_ATOMS: atom_id res chain seq x y z
N MET A 1 -5.53 -6.88 0.59
CA MET A 1 -5.82 -7.97 1.54
C MET A 1 -4.72 -9.03 1.59
N VAL A 2 -4.57 -9.90 0.58
CA VAL A 2 -3.59 -11.01 0.60
C VAL A 2 -2.15 -10.50 0.80
N GLN A 3 -1.78 -9.41 0.14
CA GLN A 3 -0.46 -8.80 0.31
C GLN A 3 -0.20 -8.39 1.76
N THR A 4 -1.18 -7.78 2.46
CA THR A 4 -1.06 -7.47 3.89
C THR A 4 -0.81 -8.73 4.72
N GLN A 5 -1.54 -9.82 4.45
CA GLN A 5 -1.36 -11.09 5.17
C GLN A 5 0.05 -11.67 4.95
N ILE A 6 0.53 -11.69 3.71
CA ILE A 6 1.89 -12.15 3.36
C ILE A 6 2.94 -11.31 4.07
N LEU A 7 2.83 -9.99 4.00
CA LEU A 7 3.77 -9.07 4.66
C LEU A 7 3.81 -9.28 6.17
N THR A 8 2.66 -9.47 6.80
CA THR A 8 2.57 -9.72 8.25
C THR A 8 3.08 -11.10 8.66
N SER A 9 3.14 -12.06 7.73
CA SER A 9 3.71 -13.38 8.01
C SER A 9 5.25 -13.38 8.11
N LEU A 10 5.90 -12.30 7.66
CA LEU A 10 7.36 -12.13 7.66
C LEU A 10 8.15 -13.26 6.96
N LYS A 11 7.48 -14.06 6.13
CA LYS A 11 8.12 -15.13 5.34
C LYS A 11 9.04 -14.59 4.24
N ILE A 12 8.86 -13.33 3.85
CA ILE A 12 9.71 -12.62 2.91
C ILE A 12 10.64 -11.73 3.72
N PRO A 13 11.98 -11.91 3.62
CA PRO A 13 12.92 -11.01 4.27
C PRO A 13 12.69 -9.56 3.82
N VAL A 14 12.54 -8.64 4.77
CA VAL A 14 12.34 -7.21 4.49
C VAL A 14 13.48 -6.65 3.62
N ALA A 15 14.69 -7.17 3.81
CA ALA A 15 15.86 -6.83 3.00
C ALA A 15 15.70 -7.15 1.51
N ASN A 16 14.73 -7.97 1.11
CA ASN A 16 14.45 -8.30 -0.30
C ASN A 16 13.28 -7.49 -0.88
N ILE A 17 12.58 -6.71 -0.04
CA ILE A 17 11.44 -5.89 -0.46
C ILE A 17 11.98 -4.50 -0.78
N ALA A 18 11.66 -3.99 -1.98
CA ALA A 18 11.94 -2.60 -2.35
C ALA A 18 10.71 -1.73 -2.09
N ALA A 19 9.55 -2.16 -2.59
CA ALA A 19 8.28 -1.47 -2.41
C ALA A 19 7.13 -2.47 -2.52
N VAL A 20 5.99 -2.11 -1.95
CA VAL A 20 4.71 -2.79 -2.14
C VAL A 20 3.63 -1.74 -2.39
N VAL A 21 2.83 -1.95 -3.42
CA VAL A 21 1.65 -1.13 -3.70
C VAL A 21 0.42 -2.01 -3.51
N MET A 22 -0.57 -1.50 -2.77
CA MET A 22 -1.87 -2.13 -2.60
C MET A 22 -2.93 -1.16 -3.06
N PHE A 23 -3.74 -1.55 -4.04
CA PHE A 23 -4.90 -0.77 -4.48
C PHE A 23 -6.17 -1.32 -3.82
N GLY A 24 -7.04 -0.42 -3.37
CA GLY A 24 -8.37 -0.78 -2.85
C GLY A 24 -8.31 -1.82 -1.74
N ASN A 25 -7.36 -1.67 -0.80
CA ASN A 25 -7.13 -2.67 0.24
C ASN A 25 -8.35 -2.81 1.16
N PRO A 26 -9.00 -3.99 1.26
CA PRO A 26 -10.09 -4.22 2.22
C PRO A 26 -9.70 -4.03 3.69
N TYR A 27 -8.41 -3.98 4.00
CA TYR A 27 -7.86 -3.74 5.34
C TYR A 27 -7.46 -2.28 5.60
N PHE A 28 -7.74 -1.38 4.66
CA PHE A 28 -7.37 0.03 4.77
C PHE A 28 -7.88 0.67 6.06
N ARG A 29 -7.03 1.52 6.64
CA ARG A 29 -7.36 2.42 7.75
C ARG A 29 -6.87 3.81 7.39
N ALA A 30 -7.76 4.78 7.35
CA ALA A 30 -7.38 6.16 7.10
C ALA A 30 -6.40 6.71 8.15
N GLY A 31 -5.58 7.68 7.75
CA GLY A 31 -4.63 8.37 8.63
C GLY A 31 -3.31 7.64 8.90
N LEU A 32 -3.07 6.45 8.32
CA LEU A 32 -1.81 5.74 8.49
C LEU A 32 -0.70 6.28 7.55
N PRO A 33 0.59 6.25 7.97
CA PRO A 33 1.69 6.84 7.19
C PRO A 33 1.92 6.23 5.81
N GLN A 34 1.57 4.95 5.64
CA GLN A 34 1.66 4.24 4.36
C GLN A 34 0.55 4.63 3.36
N ASN A 35 -0.45 5.42 3.78
CA ASN A 35 -1.53 5.84 2.89
C ASN A 35 -1.03 6.95 1.95
N LYS A 36 -0.89 6.67 0.65
CA LYS A 36 -0.31 7.63 -0.31
C LYS A 36 -1.30 8.20 -1.33
N CYS A 37 -2.53 7.69 -1.36
CA CYS A 37 -3.57 8.17 -2.27
C CYS A 37 -4.51 9.18 -1.60
N ASP A 38 -5.65 9.47 -2.22
CA ASP A 38 -6.48 10.62 -1.86
C ASP A 38 -7.52 10.36 -0.76
N ALA A 39 -7.81 9.11 -0.39
CA ALA A 39 -8.69 8.80 0.74
C ALA A 39 -8.13 9.34 2.07
N LYS A 40 -8.90 10.23 2.73
CA LYS A 40 -8.54 10.84 4.03
C LYS A 40 -9.31 10.29 5.23
N SER A 41 -10.35 9.51 4.98
CA SER A 41 -11.25 8.95 6.01
C SER A 41 -11.71 7.55 5.62
N GLY A 42 -12.50 6.92 6.49
CA GLY A 42 -13.07 5.60 6.25
C GLY A 42 -12.14 4.44 6.60
N ALA A 43 -12.70 3.25 6.42
CA ALA A 43 -12.01 2.00 6.67
C ALA A 43 -12.52 0.93 5.71
N GLY A 44 -11.65 -0.03 5.39
CA GLY A 44 -11.99 -1.08 4.44
C GLY A 44 -12.98 -2.09 5.00
N VAL A 45 -13.67 -2.79 4.10
CA VAL A 45 -14.76 -3.73 4.43
C VAL A 45 -14.34 -4.88 5.36
N ALA A 46 -13.04 -5.16 5.46
CA ALA A 46 -12.49 -6.22 6.30
C ALA A 46 -11.53 -5.68 7.38
N VAL A 47 -11.57 -4.38 7.67
CA VAL A 47 -10.64 -3.72 8.61
C VAL A 47 -10.63 -4.35 10.02
N ALA A 48 -11.77 -4.89 10.47
CA ALA A 48 -11.93 -5.47 11.80
C ALA A 48 -11.02 -6.68 12.05
N ILE A 49 -10.67 -7.42 10.98
CA ILE A 49 -9.78 -8.59 11.03
C ILE A 49 -8.41 -8.29 10.42
N SER A 50 -8.08 -7.01 10.20
CA SER A 50 -6.82 -6.60 9.61
C SER A 50 -5.65 -6.90 10.55
N PRO A 51 -4.62 -7.62 10.09
CA PRO A 51 -3.38 -7.76 10.84
C PRO A 51 -2.58 -6.44 10.79
N LYS A 52 -1.86 -6.13 11.87
CA LYS A 52 -1.02 -4.91 11.94
C LYS A 52 0.20 -5.05 11.04
N LEU A 53 0.40 -4.11 10.12
CA LEU A 53 1.61 -4.03 9.31
C LEU A 53 2.84 -3.82 10.21
N PRO A 54 3.92 -4.63 10.07
CA PRO A 54 5.17 -4.40 10.79
C PRO A 54 5.76 -3.02 10.51
N GLU A 55 6.32 -2.38 11.54
CA GLU A 55 6.84 -1.01 11.44
C GLU A 55 7.98 -0.89 10.41
N SER A 56 8.81 -1.93 10.29
CA SER A 56 9.88 -2.03 9.29
C SER A 56 9.41 -2.01 7.83
N LEU A 57 8.11 -2.20 7.59
CA LEU A 57 7.52 -2.19 6.25
C LEU A 57 6.74 -0.92 5.95
N VAL A 58 6.42 -0.08 6.94
CA VAL A 58 5.55 1.10 6.75
C VAL A 58 6.06 2.02 5.64
N ASP A 59 7.37 2.30 5.61
CA ASP A 59 7.97 3.15 4.58
C ASP A 59 8.14 2.48 3.22
N LEU A 60 7.99 1.16 3.14
CA LEU A 60 8.08 0.39 1.90
C LEU A 60 6.69 0.15 1.28
N VAL A 61 5.62 0.48 2.01
CA VAL A 61 4.25 0.25 1.57
C VAL A 61 3.60 1.55 1.09
N CYS A 62 2.93 1.45 -0.05
CA CYS A 62 1.92 2.38 -0.53
C CYS A 62 0.55 1.69 -0.44
N ASP A 63 -0.22 2.03 0.60
CA ASP A 63 -1.62 1.60 0.73
C ASP A 63 -2.51 2.65 0.04
N CYS A 64 -2.84 2.39 -1.22
CA CYS A 64 -3.56 3.29 -2.08
C CYS A 64 -5.06 3.00 -2.03
N CYS A 65 -5.80 3.88 -1.36
CA CYS A 65 -7.26 3.90 -1.38
C CYS A 65 -7.73 5.15 -2.12
N ALA A 66 -8.56 4.95 -3.14
CA ALA A 66 -9.22 6.02 -3.86
C ALA A 66 -10.40 6.54 -3.02
N ALA A 67 -10.53 7.86 -2.89
CA ALA A 67 -11.69 8.47 -2.29
C ALA A 67 -12.95 8.08 -3.09
N GLY A 68 -13.92 7.48 -2.41
CA GLY A 68 -15.13 6.90 -3.00
C GLY A 68 -15.04 5.42 -3.34
N ASP A 69 -13.93 4.72 -3.09
CA ASP A 69 -13.86 3.27 -3.28
C ASP A 69 -14.52 2.54 -2.10
N MET A 70 -15.63 1.85 -2.40
CA MET A 70 -16.40 1.13 -1.39
C MET A 70 -15.66 -0.05 -0.75
N ILE A 71 -14.62 -0.61 -1.38
CA ILE A 71 -13.87 -1.74 -0.83
C ILE A 71 -12.94 -1.27 0.30
N CYS A 72 -12.26 -0.14 0.12
CA CYS A 72 -11.34 0.39 1.11
C CYS A 72 -11.95 1.48 2.02
N GLN A 73 -13.16 1.96 1.73
CA GLN A 73 -13.88 2.92 2.60
C GLN A 73 -15.25 2.44 3.10
N THR A 74 -15.72 1.25 2.70
CA THR A 74 -17.06 0.69 3.01
C THR A 74 -18.24 1.44 2.38
N VAL A 75 -18.09 2.75 2.15
CA VAL A 75 -19.04 3.62 1.44
C VAL A 75 -18.43 4.10 0.12
N GLY A 76 -19.25 4.25 -0.91
CA GLY A 76 -18.80 4.71 -2.23
C GLY A 76 -19.29 3.84 -3.39
N SER A 77 -18.47 3.71 -4.43
CA SER A 77 -18.81 3.02 -5.68
C SER A 77 -17.76 1.97 -6.07
N MET A 78 -18.24 0.89 -6.68
CA MET A 78 -17.39 -0.11 -7.34
C MET A 78 -16.71 0.46 -8.60
N VAL A 79 -17.29 1.49 -9.24
CA VAL A 79 -16.66 2.12 -10.42
C VAL A 79 -15.31 2.72 -10.03
N THR A 80 -15.25 3.46 -8.91
CA THR A 80 -14.00 4.01 -8.37
C THR A 80 -12.97 2.95 -8.01
N HIS A 81 -13.42 1.74 -7.61
CA HIS A 81 -12.54 0.60 -7.34
C HIS A 81 -11.81 0.08 -8.59
N LEU A 82 -12.35 0.31 -9.78
CA LEU A 82 -11.80 -0.19 -11.05
C LEU A 82 -10.85 0.80 -11.73
N GLU A 83 -10.76 2.04 -11.24
CA GLU A 83 -10.09 3.17 -11.92
C GLU A 83 -8.68 3.50 -11.36
N TYR A 84 -8.10 2.63 -10.54
CA TYR A 84 -6.80 2.90 -9.91
C TYR A 84 -5.66 3.13 -10.90
N GLY A 85 -5.66 2.38 -12.00
CA GLY A 85 -4.63 2.49 -13.04
C GLY A 85 -4.55 3.89 -13.62
N ASP A 86 -5.70 4.42 -14.04
CA ASP A 86 -5.79 5.75 -14.66
C ASP A 86 -5.53 6.86 -13.63
N LYS A 87 -6.05 6.70 -12.40
CA LYS A 87 -6.01 7.77 -11.40
C LYS A 87 -4.68 7.85 -10.63
N PHE A 88 -4.03 6.71 -10.35
CA PHE A 88 -2.86 6.63 -9.48
C PHE A 88 -1.68 5.87 -10.07
N GLY A 89 -1.77 5.44 -11.33
CA GLY A 89 -0.70 4.69 -12.00
C GLY A 89 0.64 5.40 -11.96
N ASN A 90 0.67 6.70 -12.29
CA ASN A 90 1.91 7.49 -12.27
C ASN A 90 2.49 7.60 -10.85
N LEU A 91 1.67 8.02 -9.87
CA LEU A 91 2.09 8.18 -8.47
C LEU A 91 2.67 6.89 -7.89
N THR A 92 1.99 5.77 -8.11
CA THR A 92 2.42 4.48 -7.56
C THR A 92 3.63 3.91 -8.29
N SER A 93 3.76 4.13 -9.59
CA SER A 93 4.97 3.79 -10.36
C SER A 93 6.17 4.58 -9.88
N GLU A 94 6.02 5.89 -9.67
CA GLU A 94 7.07 6.74 -9.12
C GLU A 94 7.51 6.29 -7.72
N PHE A 95 6.56 5.95 -6.85
CA PHE A 95 6.87 5.38 -5.53
C PHE A 95 7.74 4.13 -5.63
N VAL A 96 7.38 3.18 -6.50
CA VAL A 96 8.15 1.95 -6.71
C VAL A 96 9.55 2.25 -7.25
N ILE A 97 9.65 3.12 -8.27
CA ILE A 97 10.92 3.50 -8.89
C ILE A 97 11.86 4.16 -7.87
N GLN A 98 11.35 5.10 -7.06
CA GLN A 98 12.13 5.80 -6.04
C GLN A 98 12.68 4.84 -4.99
N LYS A 99 11.82 3.94 -4.47
CA LYS A 99 12.22 2.96 -3.45
C LYS A 99 13.23 1.94 -4.00
N LEU A 100 13.03 1.49 -5.24
CA LEU A 100 13.97 0.59 -5.90
C LEU A 100 15.34 1.24 -6.10
N LYS A 101 15.38 2.49 -6.61
CA LYS A 101 16.64 3.24 -6.77
C LYS A 101 17.38 3.40 -5.44
N ALA A 102 16.67 3.79 -4.38
CA ALA A 102 17.27 3.93 -3.05
C ALA A 102 17.87 2.60 -2.54
N LYS A 103 17.16 1.48 -2.75
CA LYS A 103 17.65 0.16 -2.38
C LYS A 103 18.93 -0.22 -3.14
N LEU A 104 18.96 0.03 -4.44
CA LEU A 104 20.11 -0.29 -5.29
C LEU A 104 21.33 0.57 -4.94
N ALA A 105 21.14 1.86 -4.65
CA ALA A 105 22.24 2.75 -4.24
C ALA A 105 22.94 2.26 -2.97
N VAL A 106 22.18 1.81 -1.96
CA VAL A 106 22.73 1.24 -0.72
C VAL A 106 23.54 -0.04 -0.96
N THR A 107 23.17 -0.84 -1.97
CA THR A 107 23.92 -2.04 -2.34
C THR A 107 25.26 -1.71 -2.99
N HIS A 108 25.35 -0.61 -3.74
CA HIS A 108 26.58 -0.17 -4.38
C HIS A 108 27.59 0.49 -3.43
N GLU A 109 27.14 1.12 -2.35
CA GLU A 109 28.03 1.69 -1.32
C GLU A 109 28.67 0.65 -0.39
N LYS A 110 28.17 -0.59 -0.40
CA LYS A 110 28.63 -1.70 0.46
C LYS A 110 29.48 -2.74 -0.26
N SER A 111 29.76 -2.54 -1.55
CA SER A 111 30.64 -3.38 -2.38
C SER A 111 31.98 -2.70 -2.63
#